data_AF-A0A075JWW5-F1
#
_entry.id   AF-A0A075JWW5-F1
#
_cell.length_a   1.000
_cell.length_b   1.000
_cell.length_c   1.000
_cell.angle_alpha   90.00
_cell.angle_beta   90.00
_cell.angle_gamma   90.00
#
_symmetry.space_group_name_H-M   'P 1'
#
loop_
_entity.id
_entity.type
_entity.pdbx_description
1 polymer ?
#
loop_
_entity_poly.entity_id
_entity_poly.type
_entity_poly.pdbx_seq_one_letter_code
_entity_poly.pdbx_strand_id
1 'polypeptide(L)'
;MQRFIAPAVLAVAVVLGGCQASMPATPTPVHGFVTDMKAFDAFIATHPTPEQFRTAYPDVLLVMPGTVATMEYRSNNSRYFAELDKDGRITGGHFS
;
A
#
# COMPACT_ATOMS: atom_id res chain seq x y z
N MET A 1 -4.57 54.43 39.50
CA MET A 1 -3.18 53.98 39.68
C MET A 1 -3.20 52.64 40.41
N GLN A 2 -2.31 51.72 40.00
CA GLN A 2 -2.03 50.36 40.54
C GLN A 2 -3.22 49.38 40.71
N ARG A 3 -3.38 48.30 39.95
CA ARG A 3 -2.52 47.12 39.64
C ARG A 3 -2.34 46.14 40.82
N PHE A 4 -2.31 44.85 40.43
CA PHE A 4 -1.88 43.62 41.12
C PHE A 4 -3.01 42.71 41.62
N ILE A 5 -3.03 41.38 41.43
CA ILE A 5 -2.36 40.39 40.55
C ILE A 5 -3.21 39.10 40.72
N ALA A 6 -3.25 38.27 39.67
CA ALA A 6 -3.91 36.95 39.53
C ALA A 6 -3.36 35.86 40.52
N PRO A 7 -3.63 34.53 40.44
CA PRO A 7 -4.40 33.74 39.44
C PRO A 7 -5.21 32.53 39.99
N ALA A 8 -6.07 31.91 39.16
CA ALA A 8 -6.46 30.50 39.33
C ALA A 8 -6.89 29.89 37.97
N VAL A 9 -5.90 29.35 37.28
CA VAL A 9 -5.87 28.03 36.60
C VAL A 9 -7.20 27.44 36.13
N LEU A 10 -7.36 27.26 34.81
CA LEU A 10 -7.49 25.92 34.23
C LEU A 10 -7.23 25.96 32.71
N ALA A 11 -6.08 25.46 32.30
CA ALA A 11 -5.78 25.13 30.92
C ALA A 11 -6.44 23.78 30.59
N VAL A 12 -7.25 23.74 29.52
CA VAL A 12 -7.61 22.50 28.86
C VAL A 12 -7.03 22.57 27.45
N ALA A 13 -5.82 22.02 27.32
CA ALA A 13 -5.29 21.55 26.06
C ALA A 13 -5.83 20.13 25.84
N VAL A 14 -6.17 19.78 24.59
CA VAL A 14 -6.26 18.43 23.97
C VAL A 14 -7.16 18.58 22.74
N VAL A 15 -6.85 18.15 21.52
CA VAL A 15 -5.70 17.43 20.95
C VAL A 15 -5.75 17.71 19.44
N LEU A 16 -4.57 17.86 18.85
CA LEU A 16 -4.37 17.88 17.39
C LEU A 16 -4.95 16.58 16.82
N GLY A 17 -5.95 16.69 15.93
CA GLY A 17 -6.41 15.60 15.08
C GLY A 17 -5.29 15.17 14.13
N GLY A 18 -4.35 14.38 14.64
CA GLY A 18 -3.40 13.66 13.82
C GLY A 18 -4.17 12.62 13.02
N CYS A 19 -4.09 12.72 11.69
CA CYS A 19 -4.37 11.59 10.82
C CYS A 19 -3.58 10.40 11.37
N GLN A 20 -4.27 9.47 12.02
CA GLN A 20 -3.73 8.14 12.26
C GLN A 20 -3.68 7.49 10.88
N ALA A 21 -2.62 7.79 10.13
CA ALA A 21 -2.12 6.89 9.12
C ALA A 21 -1.73 5.64 9.88
N SER A 22 -2.69 4.72 10.06
CA SER A 22 -2.42 3.35 10.42
C SER A 22 -1.38 2.90 9.40
N MET A 23 -0.11 2.89 9.80
CA MET A 23 0.94 2.36 8.95
C MET A 23 0.52 0.92 8.68
N PRO A 24 0.16 0.55 7.43
CA PRO A 24 -0.16 -0.83 7.16
C PRO A 24 1.05 -1.64 7.60
N ALA A 25 0.84 -2.60 8.50
CA ALA A 25 1.89 -3.49 8.94
C ALA A 25 2.57 -4.04 7.68
N THR A 26 3.89 -3.83 7.55
CA THR A 26 4.61 -4.25 6.35
C THR A 26 4.43 -5.76 6.21
N PRO A 27 3.74 -6.24 5.16
CA PRO A 27 3.51 -7.67 5.01
C PRO A 27 4.85 -8.37 4.88
N THR A 28 4.99 -9.54 5.50
CA THR A 28 6.17 -10.39 5.31
C THR A 28 6.31 -10.69 3.81
N PRO A 29 7.48 -10.43 3.19
CA PRO A 29 7.67 -10.70 1.78
C PRO A 29 7.42 -12.17 1.43
N VAL A 30 6.66 -12.41 0.38
CA VAL A 30 6.37 -13.73 -0.18
C VAL A 30 7.32 -13.96 -1.35
N HIS A 31 8.26 -14.88 -1.16
CA HIS A 31 9.27 -15.21 -2.17
C HIS A 31 8.77 -16.21 -3.22
N GLY A 32 9.36 -16.14 -4.41
CA GLY A 32 9.01 -16.98 -5.55
C GLY A 32 7.79 -16.47 -6.32
N PHE A 33 6.85 -17.37 -6.61
CA PHE A 33 5.65 -17.06 -7.38
C PHE A 33 4.39 -17.23 -6.54
N VAL A 34 3.28 -16.61 -6.98
CA VAL A 34 2.04 -16.64 -6.22
C VAL A 34 1.41 -18.02 -6.26
N THR A 35 1.35 -18.66 -5.09
CA THR A 35 0.70 -19.97 -4.88
C THR A 35 -0.62 -19.85 -4.14
N ASP A 36 -0.70 -18.92 -3.16
CA ASP A 36 -1.95 -18.59 -2.47
C ASP A 36 -2.66 -17.43 -3.17
N MET A 37 -3.54 -17.79 -4.12
CA MET A 37 -4.33 -16.82 -4.87
C MET A 37 -5.28 -16.03 -3.97
N LYS A 38 -5.80 -16.63 -2.88
CA LYS A 38 -6.75 -15.95 -2.00
C LYS A 38 -6.05 -14.85 -1.19
N ALA A 39 -4.85 -15.12 -0.69
CA ALA A 39 -4.04 -14.12 -0.01
C ALA A 39 -3.61 -13.00 -0.97
N PHE A 40 -3.30 -13.36 -2.22
CA PHE A 40 -2.98 -12.39 -3.26
C PHE A 40 -4.17 -11.48 -3.59
N ASP A 41 -5.36 -12.04 -3.82
CA ASP A 41 -6.57 -11.26 -4.11
C ASP A 41 -6.91 -10.32 -2.96
N ALA A 42 -6.78 -10.78 -1.71
CA ALA A 42 -6.97 -9.95 -0.52
C ALA A 42 -5.95 -8.79 -0.45
N PHE A 43 -4.70 -9.04 -0.86
CA PHE A 43 -3.69 -7.99 -0.95
C PHE A 43 -4.02 -6.97 -2.04
N ILE A 44 -4.41 -7.40 -3.25
CA ILE A 44 -4.81 -6.50 -4.35
C ILE A 44 -6.05 -5.67 -3.96
N ALA A 45 -6.99 -6.25 -3.23
CA ALA A 45 -8.17 -5.54 -2.72
C ALA A 45 -7.85 -4.37 -1.77
N THR A 46 -6.62 -4.28 -1.24
CA THR A 46 -6.15 -3.12 -0.46
C THR A 46 -5.72 -1.92 -1.32
N HIS A 47 -5.76 -2.08 -2.65
CA HIS A 47 -5.30 -1.11 -3.64
C HIS A 47 -3.85 -0.66 -3.39
N PRO A 48 -2.89 -1.60 -3.43
CA PRO A 48 -1.50 -1.32 -3.11
C PRO A 48 -0.85 -0.41 -4.15
N THR A 49 0.14 0.37 -3.73
CA THR A 49 1.02 1.05 -4.69
C THR A 49 1.97 0.04 -5.35
N PRO A 50 2.57 0.38 -6.50
CA PRO A 50 3.56 -0.48 -7.14
C PRO A 50 4.78 -0.81 -6.26
N GLU A 51 5.17 0.08 -5.36
CA GLU A 51 6.25 -0.13 -4.38
C GLU A 51 5.83 -1.12 -3.30
N GLN A 52 4.59 -1.00 -2.80
CA GLN A 52 4.03 -1.93 -1.83
C GLN A 52 3.93 -3.34 -2.43
N PHE A 53 3.52 -3.46 -3.69
CA PHE A 53 3.52 -4.74 -4.41
C PHE A 53 4.92 -5.36 -4.47
N ARG A 54 5.93 -4.60 -4.90
CA ARG A 54 7.31 -5.10 -5.00
C ARG A 54 7.91 -5.47 -3.64
N THR A 55 7.43 -4.85 -2.56
CA THR A 55 7.83 -5.21 -1.19
C THR A 55 7.20 -6.53 -0.75
N ALA A 56 5.90 -6.72 -1.04
CA ALA A 56 5.15 -7.91 -0.65
C ALA A 56 5.47 -9.14 -1.51
N TYR A 57 5.70 -8.96 -2.81
CA TYR A 57 5.97 -10.01 -3.79
C TYR A 57 7.21 -9.67 -4.63
N PRO A 58 8.42 -9.70 -4.03
CA PRO A 58 9.65 -9.21 -4.68
C PRO A 58 10.07 -10.00 -5.92
N ASP A 59 9.68 -11.28 -5.99
CA ASP A 59 10.08 -12.19 -7.07
C ASP A 59 9.03 -12.30 -8.19
N VAL A 60 7.87 -11.64 -8.02
CA VAL A 60 6.82 -11.56 -9.04
C VAL A 60 7.08 -10.34 -9.92
N LEU A 61 7.22 -10.58 -11.23
CA LEU A 61 7.41 -9.50 -12.19
C LEU A 61 6.11 -8.69 -12.33
N LEU A 62 6.12 -7.48 -11.77
CA LEU A 62 5.05 -6.50 -11.96
C LEU A 62 5.21 -5.76 -13.30
N VAL A 63 4.26 -5.95 -14.20
CA VAL A 63 4.18 -5.24 -15.48
C VAL A 63 3.15 -4.12 -15.37
N MET A 64 3.59 -2.88 -15.54
CA MET A 64 2.74 -1.69 -15.47
C MET A 64 2.09 -1.40 -16.84
N PRO A 65 0.89 -0.78 -16.88
CA PRO A 65 0.27 -0.34 -18.13
C PRO A 65 1.24 0.46 -19.01
N GLY A 66 1.28 0.14 -20.30
CA GLY A 66 2.18 0.79 -21.27
C GLY A 66 3.63 0.30 -21.24
N THR A 67 3.99 -0.61 -20.34
CA THR A 67 5.34 -1.23 -20.34
C THR A 67 5.41 -2.28 -21.44
N VAL A 68 6.48 -2.23 -22.25
CA VAL A 68 6.76 -3.29 -23.23
C VAL A 68 7.30 -4.51 -22.49
N ALA A 69 6.58 -5.63 -22.58
CA ALA A 69 7.03 -6.93 -22.09
C ALA A 69 7.30 -7.87 -23.27
N THR A 70 8.24 -8.79 -23.11
CA THR A 70 8.49 -9.86 -24.08
C THR A 70 7.33 -10.85 -24.08
N MET A 71 7.00 -11.40 -25.25
CA MET A 71 6.00 -12.47 -25.43
C MET A 71 6.54 -13.82 -24.96
N GLU A 72 6.98 -13.90 -23.71
CA GLU A 72 7.34 -15.14 -23.05
C GLU A 72 6.09 -15.76 -22.42
N TYR A 73 5.82 -17.04 -22.68
CA TYR A 73 4.74 -17.76 -22.02
C TYR A 73 5.21 -18.25 -20.64
N ARG A 74 4.47 -17.90 -19.58
CA ARG A 74 4.65 -18.45 -18.24
C ARG A 74 3.31 -19.05 -17.77
N SER A 75 3.33 -19.86 -16.72
CA SER A 75 2.11 -20.53 -16.24
C SER A 75 2.12 -20.75 -14.72
N ASN A 76 3.04 -20.09 -14.03
CA ASN A 76 3.29 -20.28 -12.60
C ASN A 76 2.96 -19.03 -11.77
N ASN A 77 2.21 -18.05 -12.31
CA ASN A 77 1.90 -16.80 -11.61
C ASN A 77 3.15 -15.98 -11.18
N SER A 78 4.23 -16.03 -11.98
CA SER A 78 5.45 -15.25 -11.72
C SER A 78 5.45 -13.88 -12.40
N ARG A 79 4.43 -13.55 -13.20
CA ARG A 79 4.29 -12.26 -13.86
C ARG A 79 2.86 -11.75 -13.76
N TYR A 80 2.69 -10.55 -13.24
CA TYR A 80 1.41 -9.92 -13.02
C TYR A 80 1.29 -8.64 -13.85
N PHE A 81 0.26 -8.54 -14.69
CA PHE A 81 -0.08 -7.36 -15.46
C PHE A 81 -1.10 -6.54 -14.69
N ALA A 82 -0.66 -5.42 -14.12
CA ALA A 82 -1.49 -4.61 -13.24
C ALA A 82 -2.43 -3.67 -14.00
N GLU A 83 -3.64 -3.55 -13.48
CA GLU A 83 -4.57 -2.46 -13.78
C GLU A 83 -4.46 -1.42 -12.66
N LEU A 84 -4.52 -0.14 -13.02
CA LEU A 84 -4.35 0.97 -12.08
C LEU A 84 -5.57 1.88 -12.05
N ASP A 85 -5.84 2.47 -10.90
CA ASP A 85 -6.77 3.59 -10.78
C ASP A 85 -6.13 4.93 -11.23
N LYS A 86 -6.92 6.00 -11.12
CA LYS A 86 -6.50 7.38 -11.44
C LYS A 86 -5.34 7.89 -10.58
N ASP A 87 -5.12 7.31 -9.40
CA ASP A 87 -4.07 7.70 -8.45
C ASP A 87 -2.83 6.78 -8.58
N GLY A 88 -2.84 5.84 -9.54
CA GLY A 88 -1.75 4.92 -9.82
C GLY A 88 -1.69 3.72 -8.87
N ARG A 89 -2.76 3.43 -8.11
CA ARG A 89 -2.85 2.25 -7.24
C ARG A 89 -3.34 1.05 -8.03
N ILE A 90 -2.83 -0.13 -7.69
CA ILE A 90 -3.20 -1.38 -8.34
C ILE A 90 -4.60 -1.78 -7.89
N THR A 91 -5.56 -1.84 -8.81
CA THR A 91 -6.94 -2.25 -8.53
C THR A 91 -7.28 -3.65 -8.99
N GLY A 92 -6.43 -4.22 -9.85
CA GLY A 92 -6.69 -5.49 -10.51
C GLY A 92 -5.56 -5.88 -11.45
N GLY A 93 -5.84 -6.84 -12.33
CA GLY A 93 -4.86 -7.39 -13.25
C GLY A 93 -5.03 -8.88 -13.51
N HIS A 94 -4.04 -9.46 -14.16
CA HIS A 94 -4.00 -10.89 -14.44
C HIS A 94 -2.59 -11.45 -14.47
N PHE A 95 -2.45 -12.74 -14.19
CA PHE A 95 -1.20 -13.48 -14.35
C PHE A 95 -1.03 -14.01 -15.77
N SER A 96 0.23 -14.26 -16.14
CA SER A 96 0.60 -14.98 -17.35
C SER A 96 1.80 -15.91 -17.13
#